data_AF-A0A1D9P542-F1
#
_entry.id   AF-A0A1D9P542-F1
#
_cell.length_a   1.000
_cell.length_b   1.000
_cell.length_c   1.000
_cell.angle_alpha   90.00
_cell.angle_beta   90.00
_cell.angle_gamma   90.00
#
_symmetry.space_group_name_H-M   'P 1'
#
loop_
_entity.id
_entity.type
_entity.pdbx_description
1 polymer ?
#
loop_
_entity_poly.entity_id
_entity_poly.type
_entity_poly.pdbx_seq_one_letter_code
_entity_poly.pdbx_strand_id
1 'polypeptide(L)'
;MKKKICSVMISFVFAASLLAGCGKEKANEEAVVEASVIASTEEATAASTEDAADAASTGISLDPNPTELDDAIALAVFDHNNENFEGGECSGEGHILMGKDGEDDADEQVCYLLTMYGKYEFENGNFVKFAGTGAIPAVVTFERDEEGIYRVKDYQEAEDGSAFVGSIKKLFPEDLWSRCITIEDEDNSELVKMEQGYAEEYLAFIGREDAEIGDYGDFEYKIDSDYGISDEVSNKLMELHNSNNFINNCPFWYGYREVIEGGSRYIYAKEIDEKAKKVLFSKREYGNDDVIIESAEYSTKTGEPIK
;
A
#
# COMPACT_ATOMS: atom_id res chain seq x y z
N MET A 1 4.19 -51.02 11.54
CA MET A 1 3.23 -52.15 11.66
C MET A 1 2.04 -51.92 10.72
N LYS A 2 1.21 -52.96 10.49
CA LYS A 2 -0.20 -53.00 9.98
C LYS A 2 -0.94 -51.63 10.03
N LYS A 3 -1.80 -51.18 9.09
CA LYS A 3 -2.66 -51.80 8.04
C LYS A 3 -2.74 -50.85 6.80
N LYS A 4 -2.86 -51.30 5.53
CA LYS A 4 -4.09 -51.63 4.76
C LYS A 4 -5.26 -50.64 4.93
N ILE A 5 -5.58 -49.79 3.94
CA ILE A 5 -6.40 -50.02 2.71
C ILE A 5 -7.91 -50.08 2.98
N CYS A 6 -8.69 -49.15 2.40
CA CYS A 6 -9.85 -49.44 1.54
C CYS A 6 -10.27 -48.19 0.72
N SER A 7 -10.88 -48.40 -0.44
CA SER A 7 -11.46 -47.35 -1.30
C SER A 7 -12.98 -47.53 -1.37
N VAL A 8 -13.73 -46.45 -1.61
CA VAL A 8 -15.18 -46.46 -1.82
C VAL A 8 -15.53 -45.56 -3.01
N MET A 9 -15.95 -46.17 -4.11
CA MET A 9 -16.82 -45.51 -5.10
C MET A 9 -18.27 -45.75 -4.70
N ILE A 10 -19.13 -44.74 -4.90
CA ILE A 10 -20.59 -44.92 -4.96
C ILE A 10 -21.09 -44.24 -6.23
N SER A 11 -21.62 -45.05 -7.15
CA SER A 11 -22.40 -44.57 -8.29
C SER A 11 -23.87 -44.50 -7.92
N PHE A 12 -24.59 -43.50 -8.40
CA PHE A 12 -26.07 -43.50 -8.40
C PHE A 12 -26.61 -43.55 -9.83
N VAL A 13 -27.80 -44.13 -9.95
CA VAL A 13 -28.35 -44.66 -11.22
C VAL A 13 -29.44 -43.75 -11.77
N PHE A 14 -29.47 -43.60 -13.10
CA PHE A 14 -30.55 -42.92 -13.83
C PHE A 14 -31.93 -43.55 -13.57
N ALA A 15 -32.93 -42.70 -13.34
CA ALA A 15 -34.33 -43.01 -13.60
C ALA A 15 -34.89 -41.97 -14.57
N ALA A 16 -35.48 -42.41 -15.67
CA ALA A 16 -36.00 -41.53 -16.72
C ALA A 16 -37.48 -41.82 -16.98
N SER A 17 -38.26 -40.76 -17.20
CA SER A 17 -39.66 -40.84 -17.63
C SER A 17 -39.95 -39.80 -18.71
N LEU A 18 -39.94 -40.22 -19.97
CA LEU A 18 -40.37 -39.45 -21.13
C LEU A 18 -41.85 -39.69 -21.42
N LEU A 19 -42.59 -38.64 -21.76
CA LEU A 19 -43.72 -38.57 -22.72
C LEU A 19 -44.04 -37.07 -22.89
N ALA A 20 -43.51 -36.36 -23.90
CA ALA A 20 -43.90 -36.39 -25.32
C ALA A 20 -45.15 -35.55 -25.64
N GLY A 21 -44.96 -34.45 -26.39
CA GLY A 21 -46.00 -33.57 -26.92
C GLY A 21 -45.36 -32.47 -27.77
N CYS A 22 -45.62 -32.43 -29.08
CA CYS A 22 -44.91 -31.58 -30.03
C CYS A 22 -45.67 -30.29 -30.37
N GLY A 23 -44.95 -29.19 -30.63
CA GLY A 23 -45.53 -27.97 -31.20
C GLY A 23 -44.48 -26.95 -31.65
N LYS A 24 -44.55 -26.54 -32.92
CA LYS A 24 -43.95 -25.28 -33.45
C LYS A 24 -45.09 -24.20 -33.48
N GLU A 25 -44.92 -22.92 -33.83
CA GLU A 25 -43.81 -22.15 -34.40
C GLU A 25 -44.03 -20.63 -34.12
N LYS A 26 -42.95 -19.82 -34.15
CA LYS A 26 -42.87 -18.38 -34.54
C LYS A 26 -43.86 -17.27 -34.04
N ALA A 27 -43.22 -16.16 -33.65
CA ALA A 27 -43.49 -14.75 -34.04
C ALA A 27 -44.65 -13.92 -33.42
N ASN A 28 -44.23 -12.96 -32.57
CA ASN A 28 -44.43 -11.50 -32.71
C ASN A 28 -45.81 -10.91 -33.09
N GLU A 29 -46.46 -10.23 -32.14
CA GLU A 29 -47.16 -8.95 -32.37
C GLU A 29 -47.29 -8.12 -31.07
N GLU A 30 -47.54 -6.81 -31.20
CA GLU A 30 -47.65 -5.83 -30.09
C GLU A 30 -49.11 -5.56 -29.68
N ALA A 31 -49.39 -5.16 -28.43
CA ALA A 31 -50.71 -4.64 -28.00
C ALA A 31 -50.65 -3.76 -26.73
N VAL A 32 -51.62 -2.83 -26.58
CA VAL A 32 -51.72 -1.77 -25.55
C VAL A 32 -53.19 -1.29 -25.40
N VAL A 33 -53.65 -0.59 -24.35
CA VAL A 33 -52.96 -0.06 -23.14
C VAL A 33 -53.33 -0.91 -21.90
N GLU A 34 -53.75 -0.52 -20.68
CA GLU A 34 -54.11 0.72 -19.93
C GLU A 34 -53.45 0.64 -18.53
N ALA A 35 -52.78 1.67 -17.98
CA ALA A 35 -53.23 3.01 -17.55
C ALA A 35 -54.02 3.05 -16.22
N SER A 36 -53.37 3.49 -15.13
CA SER A 36 -54.01 4.03 -13.93
C SER A 36 -53.10 5.06 -13.24
N VAL A 37 -53.68 6.19 -12.84
CA VAL A 37 -53.01 7.39 -12.31
C VAL A 37 -53.25 7.50 -10.81
N ILE A 38 -52.20 7.78 -10.01
CA ILE A 38 -52.19 8.88 -9.01
C ILE A 38 -50.75 9.41 -8.91
N ALA A 39 -50.58 10.73 -8.81
CA ALA A 39 -49.32 11.38 -8.45
C ALA A 39 -49.48 12.16 -7.13
N SER A 40 -48.42 12.22 -6.32
CA SER A 40 -48.32 13.10 -5.16
C SER A 40 -46.88 13.56 -4.98
N THR A 41 -46.70 14.88 -4.93
CA THR A 41 -45.43 15.58 -4.71
C THR A 41 -45.05 15.59 -3.23
N GLU A 42 -43.76 15.55 -2.90
CA GLU A 42 -43.06 16.67 -2.25
C GLU A 42 -41.53 16.48 -2.29
N GLU A 43 -40.78 17.50 -1.87
CA GLU A 43 -39.33 17.60 -2.04
C GLU A 43 -38.55 16.81 -0.97
N ALA A 44 -37.39 16.29 -1.36
CA ALA A 44 -36.32 15.91 -0.45
C ALA A 44 -34.98 16.44 -0.99
N THR A 45 -34.51 17.49 -0.32
CA THR A 45 -33.18 18.13 -0.41
C THR A 45 -32.07 17.31 -1.06
N ALA A 46 -31.44 17.87 -2.10
CA ALA A 46 -30.15 17.40 -2.56
C ALA A 46 -29.07 17.66 -1.49
N ALA A 47 -28.45 16.60 -0.99
CA ALA A 47 -27.19 16.65 -0.25
C ALA A 47 -26.06 16.22 -1.20
N SER A 48 -24.92 16.91 -1.13
CA SER A 48 -23.75 16.66 -1.97
C SER A 48 -23.05 15.37 -1.57
N THR A 49 -23.06 14.37 -2.45
CA THR A 49 -22.19 13.18 -2.34
C THR A 49 -20.82 13.49 -2.93
N GLU A 50 -20.09 14.38 -2.27
CA GLU A 50 -18.65 14.59 -2.45
C GLU A 50 -17.94 14.08 -1.19
N ASP A 51 -18.00 12.76 -0.98
CA ASP A 51 -16.80 12.02 -0.55
C ASP A 51 -16.96 10.52 -0.84
N ALA A 52 -16.09 10.01 -1.71
CA ALA A 52 -16.02 8.61 -2.12
C ALA A 52 -14.68 8.29 -2.84
N ALA A 53 -13.60 8.97 -2.44
CA ALA A 53 -12.24 8.45 -2.61
C ALA A 53 -12.05 7.40 -1.51
N ASP A 54 -11.98 6.13 -1.88
CA ASP A 54 -10.74 5.44 -2.25
C ASP A 54 -9.87 5.15 -1.02
N ALA A 55 -10.26 4.08 -0.33
CA ALA A 55 -9.53 3.47 0.75
C ALA A 55 -9.48 1.96 0.47
N ALA A 56 -8.43 1.52 -0.22
CA ALA A 56 -8.00 0.13 -0.10
C ALA A 56 -7.64 -0.08 1.38
N SER A 57 -8.44 -0.85 2.10
CA SER A 57 -8.31 -1.00 3.55
C SER A 57 -6.93 -1.53 3.91
N THR A 58 -6.06 -0.65 4.40
CA THR A 58 -4.90 -1.05 5.19
C THR A 58 -5.42 -1.97 6.31
N GLY A 59 -4.75 -3.10 6.53
CA GLY A 59 -5.33 -4.23 7.29
C GLY A 59 -5.56 -3.98 8.78
N ILE A 60 -5.12 -2.82 9.27
CA ILE A 60 -4.96 -2.50 10.69
C ILE A 60 -5.79 -1.24 10.98
N SER A 61 -6.72 -1.36 11.92
CA SER A 61 -7.63 -0.31 12.36
C SER A 61 -7.25 0.12 13.77
N LEU A 62 -6.50 1.21 13.89
CA LEU A 62 -6.24 1.87 15.17
C LEU A 62 -7.54 2.42 15.78
N ASP A 63 -7.56 2.61 17.10
CA ASP A 63 -8.65 3.34 17.77
C ASP A 63 -8.43 4.85 17.57
N PRO A 64 -9.37 5.60 16.96
CA PRO A 64 -9.27 7.06 16.83
C PRO A 64 -9.44 7.82 18.16
N ASN A 65 -9.66 7.14 19.29
CA ASN A 65 -9.74 7.71 20.64
C ASN A 65 -8.86 6.92 21.63
N PRO A 66 -7.53 6.86 21.42
CA PRO A 66 -6.64 6.01 22.21
C PRO A 66 -6.57 6.47 23.67
N THR A 67 -6.77 5.53 24.61
CA THR A 67 -6.72 5.78 26.06
C THR A 67 -5.44 5.27 26.73
N GLU A 68 -4.66 4.45 26.03
CA GLU A 68 -3.29 4.06 26.38
C GLU A 68 -2.30 4.91 25.57
N LEU A 69 -1.12 5.19 26.15
CA LEU A 69 -0.13 6.09 25.53
C LEU A 69 0.58 5.46 24.32
N ASP A 70 0.73 4.13 24.30
CA ASP A 70 1.34 3.34 23.21
C ASP A 70 0.53 3.50 21.91
N ASP A 71 -0.78 3.20 21.98
CA ASP A 71 -1.74 3.39 20.89
C ASP A 71 -1.78 4.85 20.39
N ALA A 72 -1.66 5.81 21.31
CA ALA A 72 -1.65 7.24 21.00
C ALA A 72 -0.37 7.69 20.29
N ILE A 73 0.78 7.08 20.60
CA ILE A 73 2.03 7.32 19.88
C ILE A 73 1.96 6.70 18.48
N ALA A 74 1.52 5.45 18.34
CA ALA A 74 1.35 4.81 17.04
C ALA A 74 0.44 5.65 16.12
N LEU A 75 -0.75 6.03 16.61
CA LEU A 75 -1.68 6.90 15.87
C LEU A 75 -1.03 8.24 15.48
N ALA A 76 -0.28 8.88 16.38
CA ALA A 76 0.42 10.13 16.09
C ALA A 76 1.48 9.99 14.99
N VAL A 77 2.22 8.88 14.94
CA VAL A 77 3.21 8.60 13.88
C VAL A 77 2.50 8.37 12.54
N PHE A 78 1.40 7.61 12.52
CA PHE A 78 0.60 7.42 11.31
C PHE A 78 -0.01 8.72 10.80
N ASP A 79 -0.68 9.50 11.65
CA ASP A 79 -1.32 10.76 11.25
C ASP A 79 -0.28 11.78 10.74
N HIS A 80 0.91 11.84 11.35
CA HIS A 80 1.99 12.74 10.89
C HIS A 80 2.56 12.33 9.52
N ASN A 81 2.63 11.03 9.22
CA ASN A 81 3.33 10.54 8.02
C ASN A 81 2.40 10.17 6.85
N ASN A 82 1.12 9.87 7.10
CA ASN A 82 0.17 9.46 6.06
C ASN A 82 -0.05 10.53 4.97
N GLU A 83 -0.04 11.83 5.32
CA GLU A 83 -0.14 12.93 4.34
C GLU A 83 1.19 13.22 3.61
N ASN A 84 2.33 12.76 4.14
CA ASN A 84 3.66 13.02 3.58
C ASN A 84 4.14 11.95 2.58
N PHE A 85 3.53 10.76 2.59
CA PHE A 85 3.90 9.64 1.71
C PHE A 85 2.68 9.07 1.00
N GLU A 86 2.52 9.38 -0.29
CA GLU A 86 1.45 8.86 -1.14
C GLU A 86 1.72 7.41 -1.60
N GLY A 87 0.65 6.64 -1.82
CA GLY A 87 0.70 5.29 -2.39
C GLY A 87 0.97 4.16 -1.39
N GLY A 88 1.30 2.99 -1.93
CA GLY A 88 1.38 1.73 -1.19
C GLY A 88 0.01 1.07 -0.99
N GLU A 89 0.02 -0.14 -0.43
CA GLU A 89 -1.20 -0.88 -0.03
C GLU A 89 -1.20 -1.32 1.44
N CYS A 90 -0.05 -1.21 2.12
CA CYS A 90 0.05 -1.23 3.57
C CYS A 90 0.89 -0.05 4.07
N SER A 91 0.76 0.28 5.34
CA SER A 91 1.60 1.25 6.04
C SER A 91 1.93 0.71 7.42
N GLY A 92 3.15 0.95 7.91
CA GLY A 92 3.61 0.51 9.22
C GLY A 92 4.34 1.63 9.95
N GLU A 93 4.42 1.51 11.27
CA GLU A 93 5.24 2.36 12.13
C GLU A 93 6.06 1.54 13.12
N GLY A 94 7.14 2.11 13.61
CA GLY A 94 7.79 1.66 14.83
C GLY A 94 8.17 2.84 15.69
N HIS A 95 8.05 2.71 17.01
CA HIS A 95 8.41 3.77 17.94
C HIS A 95 9.08 3.26 19.21
N ILE A 96 10.01 4.06 19.74
CA ILE A 96 10.71 3.80 21.01
C ILE A 96 10.57 5.04 21.90
N LEU A 97 9.81 4.91 22.99
CA LEU A 97 9.75 5.91 24.04
C LEU A 97 11.07 5.97 24.81
N MET A 98 11.91 6.96 24.50
CA MET A 98 13.20 7.17 25.16
C MET A 98 13.07 7.81 26.54
N GLY A 99 12.02 8.62 26.74
CA GLY A 99 11.72 9.30 28.00
C GLY A 99 10.44 10.13 27.88
N LYS A 100 9.92 10.62 29.00
CA LYS A 100 8.79 11.54 29.03
C LYS A 100 8.88 12.55 30.16
N ASP A 101 8.34 13.74 29.93
CA ASP A 101 8.07 14.75 30.95
C ASP A 101 6.56 14.80 31.23
N GLY A 102 6.20 14.91 32.52
CA GLY A 102 4.84 14.81 33.05
C GLY A 102 4.68 13.66 34.06
N GLU A 103 3.76 13.80 35.01
CA GLU A 103 3.34 12.68 35.86
C GLU A 103 2.37 11.76 35.07
N ASP A 104 2.21 10.50 35.49
CA ASP A 104 1.38 9.51 34.77
C ASP A 104 -0.10 9.96 34.64
N ASP A 105 -0.58 10.73 35.61
CA ASP A 105 -1.94 11.31 35.69
C ASP A 105 -2.00 12.80 35.26
N ALA A 106 -0.99 13.32 34.54
CA ALA A 106 -0.97 14.72 34.10
C ALA A 106 -1.81 14.99 32.84
N ASP A 107 -2.50 16.14 32.82
CA ASP A 107 -3.32 16.62 31.68
C ASP A 107 -2.50 16.83 30.38
N GLU A 108 -1.18 17.03 30.50
CA GLU A 108 -0.23 17.21 29.40
C GLU A 108 0.98 16.28 29.61
N GLN A 109 1.38 15.54 28.58
CA GLN A 109 2.55 14.65 28.60
C GLN A 109 3.42 14.89 27.36
N VAL A 110 4.72 15.12 27.55
CA VAL A 110 5.70 15.31 26.47
C VAL A 110 6.51 14.03 26.33
N CYS A 111 6.43 13.37 25.18
CA CYS A 111 7.12 12.12 24.87
C CYS A 111 8.32 12.36 23.96
N TYR A 112 9.48 11.84 24.36
CA TYR A 112 10.72 11.86 23.58
C TYR A 112 10.88 10.50 22.88
N LEU A 113 10.77 10.49 21.56
CA LEU A 113 10.65 9.28 20.75
C LEU A 113 11.83 9.13 19.78
N LEU A 114 12.18 7.88 19.46
CA LEU A 114 12.59 7.54 18.10
C LEU A 114 11.36 6.99 17.39
N THR A 115 11.16 7.34 16.13
CA THR A 115 10.06 6.87 15.28
C THR A 115 10.61 6.39 13.95
N MET A 116 9.89 5.48 13.29
CA MET A 116 10.13 5.02 11.93
C MET A 116 8.78 4.75 11.27
N TYR A 117 8.68 4.96 9.96
CA TYR A 117 7.45 4.79 9.21
C TYR A 117 7.73 4.25 7.81
N GLY A 118 6.83 3.40 7.30
CA GLY A 118 6.97 2.80 5.97
C GLY A 118 5.66 2.67 5.22
N LYS A 119 5.70 2.95 3.90
CA LYS A 119 4.70 2.52 2.92
C LYS A 119 5.22 1.27 2.21
N TYR A 120 4.36 0.25 2.11
CA TYR A 120 4.70 -1.04 1.52
C TYR A 120 3.88 -1.31 0.25
N GLU A 121 4.55 -1.84 -0.77
CA GLU A 121 3.93 -2.37 -1.99
C GLU A 121 4.63 -3.65 -2.45
N PHE A 122 4.05 -4.37 -3.42
CA PHE A 122 4.74 -5.52 -3.99
C PHE A 122 5.64 -5.13 -5.17
N GLU A 123 6.93 -5.45 -5.07
CA GLU A 123 7.91 -5.34 -6.15
C GLU A 123 8.51 -6.72 -6.45
N ASN A 124 8.39 -7.18 -7.70
CA ASN A 124 8.79 -8.50 -8.20
C ASN A 124 8.21 -9.73 -7.46
N GLY A 125 7.26 -9.52 -6.53
CA GLY A 125 6.63 -10.53 -5.68
C GLY A 125 7.05 -10.48 -4.21
N ASN A 126 8.05 -9.65 -3.88
CA ASN A 126 8.46 -9.31 -2.52
C ASN A 126 7.63 -8.12 -2.02
N PHE A 127 7.53 -7.91 -0.71
CA PHE A 127 6.74 -6.83 -0.12
C PHE A 127 7.67 -5.75 0.45
N VAL A 128 7.85 -4.68 -0.31
CA VAL A 128 9.01 -3.77 -0.19
C VAL A 128 8.59 -2.44 0.41
N LYS A 129 9.37 -1.94 1.36
CA LYS A 129 9.31 -0.56 1.84
C LYS A 129 9.83 0.38 0.74
N PHE A 130 8.94 0.85 -0.12
CA PHE A 130 9.30 1.71 -1.27
C PHE A 130 9.37 3.20 -0.90
N ALA A 131 8.71 3.60 0.19
CA ALA A 131 8.71 4.98 0.71
C ALA A 131 8.54 5.00 2.24
N GLY A 132 8.85 6.12 2.87
CA GLY A 132 8.80 6.32 4.32
C GLY A 132 10.06 6.96 4.87
N THR A 133 10.34 6.71 6.15
CA THR A 133 11.44 7.30 6.92
C THR A 133 12.44 6.24 7.39
N GLY A 134 13.67 6.67 7.68
CA GLY A 134 14.56 5.94 8.59
C GLY A 134 14.19 6.23 10.06
N ALA A 135 15.05 5.87 10.99
CA ALA A 135 14.84 6.21 12.40
C ALA A 135 15.00 7.73 12.62
N ILE A 136 13.92 8.42 12.96
CA ILE A 136 13.87 9.87 13.21
C ILE A 136 13.61 10.13 14.70
N PRO A 137 14.41 10.96 15.38
CA PRO A 137 14.06 11.45 16.72
C PRO A 137 12.93 12.48 16.63
N ALA A 138 11.80 12.20 17.30
CA ALA A 138 10.63 13.07 17.37
C ALA A 138 10.25 13.43 18.81
N VAL A 139 9.59 14.56 18.99
CA VAL A 139 8.98 14.98 20.26
C VAL A 139 7.50 15.22 20.04
N VAL A 140 6.66 14.50 20.78
CA VAL A 140 5.21 14.55 20.67
C VAL A 140 4.63 15.00 22.00
N THR A 141 3.81 16.05 21.98
CA THR A 141 3.08 16.52 23.16
C THR A 141 1.63 16.07 23.03
N PHE A 142 1.12 15.37 24.05
CA PHE A 142 -0.27 14.97 24.15
C PHE A 142 -1.02 15.79 25.20
N GLU A 143 -2.29 16.10 24.94
CA GLU A 143 -3.26 16.47 25.97
C GLU A 143 -4.18 15.27 26.25
N ARG A 144 -4.56 15.07 27.51
CA ARG A 144 -5.49 14.00 27.94
C ARG A 144 -6.79 14.60 28.47
N ASP A 145 -7.95 14.04 28.07
CA ASP A 145 -9.25 14.55 28.48
C ASP A 145 -9.89 13.85 29.69
N GLU A 146 -11.09 14.31 30.10
CA GLU A 146 -11.85 13.75 31.23
C GLU A 146 -12.29 12.28 31.04
N GLU A 147 -12.29 11.76 29.80
CA GLU A 147 -12.58 10.36 29.49
C GLU A 147 -11.29 9.51 29.41
N GLY A 148 -10.12 10.15 29.53
CA GLY A 148 -8.80 9.53 29.51
C GLY A 148 -8.17 9.42 28.12
N ILE A 149 -8.80 10.00 27.10
CA ILE A 149 -8.38 9.94 25.70
C ILE A 149 -7.21 10.89 25.46
N TYR A 150 -6.14 10.40 24.84
CA TYR A 150 -5.01 11.20 24.40
C TYR A 150 -5.27 11.85 23.03
N ARG A 151 -4.84 13.10 22.85
CA ARG A 151 -4.83 13.80 21.56
C ARG A 151 -3.52 14.53 21.34
N VAL A 152 -3.00 14.51 20.11
CA VAL A 152 -1.78 15.22 19.74
C VAL A 152 -2.02 16.73 19.82
N LYS A 153 -1.18 17.42 20.59
CA LYS A 153 -1.12 18.87 20.71
C LYS A 153 -0.05 19.47 19.79
N ASP A 154 1.08 18.78 19.68
CA ASP A 154 2.25 19.17 18.88
C ASP A 154 3.07 17.92 18.54
N TYR A 155 3.70 17.90 17.36
CA TYR A 155 4.59 16.85 16.87
C TYR A 155 5.76 17.52 16.15
N GLN A 156 6.98 17.39 16.68
CA GLN A 156 8.19 18.02 16.13
C GLN A 156 9.30 16.99 15.91
N GLU A 157 9.68 16.79 14.65
CA GLU A 157 10.84 15.97 14.26
C GLU A 157 12.16 16.74 14.36
N ALA A 158 13.27 16.00 14.38
CA ALA A 158 14.59 16.55 14.15
C ALA A 158 14.76 17.02 12.69
N GLU A 159 15.36 18.19 12.49
CA GLU A 159 15.71 18.72 11.16
C GLU A 159 16.87 17.91 10.55
N ASP A 160 16.90 17.71 9.23
CA ASP A 160 17.99 16.95 8.58
C ASP A 160 19.31 17.75 8.41
N GLY A 161 20.39 17.04 8.10
CA GLY A 161 21.62 17.58 7.54
C GLY A 161 22.40 18.45 8.52
N SER A 162 22.70 19.68 8.14
CA SER A 162 23.47 20.61 8.99
C SER A 162 22.70 21.12 10.21
N ALA A 163 21.37 20.93 10.26
CA ALA A 163 20.52 21.40 11.35
C ALA A 163 20.32 20.35 12.46
N PHE A 164 20.38 19.05 12.13
CA PHE A 164 20.14 17.90 13.01
C PHE A 164 20.68 18.01 14.44
N VAL A 165 22.00 18.16 14.61
CA VAL A 165 22.61 18.27 15.95
C VAL A 165 22.17 19.54 16.69
N GLY A 166 21.67 20.55 15.98
CA GLY A 166 21.05 21.76 16.54
C GLY A 166 19.59 21.56 16.95
N SER A 167 18.77 20.90 16.13
CA SER A 167 17.36 20.62 16.45
C SER A 167 17.24 19.64 17.61
N ILE A 168 18.07 18.59 17.68
CA ILE A 168 18.11 17.69 18.85
C ILE A 168 18.35 18.49 20.15
N LYS A 169 19.30 19.43 20.12
CA LYS A 169 19.66 20.25 21.29
C LYS A 169 18.66 21.36 21.64
N LYS A 170 17.66 21.59 20.77
CA LYS A 170 16.50 22.46 20.99
C LYS A 170 15.32 21.67 21.56
N LEU A 171 15.13 20.43 21.09
CA LEU A 171 13.93 19.62 21.34
C LEU A 171 14.07 18.67 22.54
N PHE A 172 15.23 18.02 22.72
CA PHE A 172 15.44 16.94 23.69
C PHE A 172 16.25 17.40 24.92
N PRO A 173 16.08 16.74 26.08
CA PRO A 173 16.95 16.93 27.25
C PRO A 173 18.37 16.39 27.01
N GLU A 174 19.35 16.94 27.75
CA GLU A 174 20.80 16.75 27.49
C GLU A 174 21.29 15.29 27.61
N ASP A 175 20.63 14.48 28.43
CA ASP A 175 20.92 13.06 28.61
C ASP A 175 20.47 12.19 27.44
N LEU A 176 19.39 12.55 26.74
CA LEU A 176 18.92 11.85 25.53
C LEU A 176 19.73 12.21 24.27
N TRP A 177 20.44 13.35 24.25
CA TRP A 177 21.14 13.85 23.05
C TRP A 177 22.05 12.81 22.37
N SER A 178 22.73 11.96 23.13
CA SER A 178 23.65 10.97 22.55
C SER A 178 22.91 9.91 21.72
N ARG A 179 21.78 9.40 22.24
CA ARG A 179 20.94 8.36 21.59
C ARG A 179 20.17 8.91 20.39
N CYS A 180 19.81 10.20 20.44
CA CYS A 180 19.17 10.88 19.31
C CYS A 180 20.15 11.22 18.17
N ILE A 181 21.41 11.57 18.49
CA ILE A 181 22.42 11.95 17.49
C ILE A 181 23.12 10.73 16.88
N THR A 182 23.29 9.67 17.66
CA THR A 182 23.81 8.38 17.22
C THR A 182 22.79 7.32 17.65
N ILE A 183 21.90 6.97 16.74
CA ILE A 183 20.95 5.86 16.94
C ILE A 183 21.74 4.56 16.86
N GLU A 184 21.64 3.72 17.89
CA GLU A 184 22.39 2.46 18.01
C GLU A 184 21.73 1.35 17.16
N ASP A 185 22.52 0.35 16.73
CA ASP A 185 22.06 -0.74 15.86
C ASP A 185 20.87 -1.52 16.48
N GLU A 186 20.83 -1.70 17.80
CA GLU A 186 19.69 -2.33 18.49
C GLU A 186 18.41 -1.49 18.43
N ASP A 187 18.49 -0.15 18.55
CA ASP A 187 17.32 0.73 18.47
C ASP A 187 16.74 0.72 17.05
N ASN A 188 17.61 0.83 16.03
CA ASN A 188 17.17 0.75 14.63
C ASN A 188 16.57 -0.63 14.30
N SER A 189 17.14 -1.71 14.82
CA SER A 189 16.63 -3.07 14.61
C SER A 189 15.24 -3.28 15.22
N GLU A 190 14.97 -2.71 16.40
CA GLU A 190 13.66 -2.83 17.05
C GLU A 190 12.59 -1.99 16.34
N LEU A 191 12.93 -0.78 15.86
CA LEU A 191 12.07 0.05 15.02
C LEU A 191 11.68 -0.65 13.71
N VAL A 192 12.66 -1.22 12.99
CA VAL A 192 12.39 -2.01 11.76
C VAL A 192 11.48 -3.20 12.07
N LYS A 193 11.72 -3.92 13.18
CA LYS A 193 10.89 -5.07 13.58
C LYS A 193 9.44 -4.67 13.93
N MET A 194 9.23 -3.50 14.53
CA MET A 194 7.89 -2.98 14.79
C MET A 194 7.19 -2.63 13.49
N GLU A 195 7.84 -1.84 12.62
CA GLU A 195 7.27 -1.39 11.35
C GLU A 195 6.93 -2.55 10.41
N GLN A 196 7.85 -3.51 10.26
CA GLN A 196 7.62 -4.72 9.47
C GLN A 196 6.56 -5.64 10.08
N GLY A 197 6.26 -5.53 11.38
CA GLY A 197 5.13 -6.24 12.00
C GLY A 197 3.77 -5.87 11.40
N TYR A 198 3.55 -4.59 11.09
CA TYR A 198 2.35 -4.14 10.35
C TYR A 198 2.27 -4.77 8.95
N ALA A 199 3.43 -4.95 8.30
CA ALA A 199 3.52 -5.60 7.01
C ALA A 199 3.31 -7.14 7.09
N GLU A 200 3.82 -7.81 8.13
CA GLU A 200 3.55 -9.23 8.42
C GLU A 200 2.05 -9.49 8.63
N GLU A 201 1.39 -8.65 9.44
CA GLU A 201 -0.06 -8.76 9.68
C GLU A 201 -0.89 -8.53 8.41
N TYR A 202 -0.48 -7.57 7.56
CA TYR A 202 -1.13 -7.34 6.27
C TYR A 202 -0.99 -8.53 5.31
N LEU A 203 0.21 -9.11 5.19
CA LEU A 203 0.45 -10.29 4.36
C LEU A 203 -0.37 -11.49 4.85
N ALA A 204 -0.50 -11.68 6.17
CA ALA A 204 -1.36 -12.71 6.76
C ALA A 204 -2.86 -12.44 6.53
N PHE A 205 -3.29 -11.17 6.52
CA PHE A 205 -4.67 -10.80 6.20
C PHE A 205 -5.05 -11.08 4.74
N ILE A 206 -4.14 -10.85 3.78
CA ILE A 206 -4.39 -11.10 2.36
C ILE A 206 -4.02 -12.52 1.88
N GLY A 207 -3.35 -13.33 2.71
CA GLY A 207 -2.91 -14.68 2.37
C GLY A 207 -1.69 -14.72 1.43
N ARG A 208 -0.70 -13.86 1.70
CA ARG A 208 0.57 -13.72 0.96
C ARG A 208 1.79 -13.86 1.90
N GLU A 209 1.70 -14.69 2.93
CA GLU A 209 2.81 -14.95 3.88
C GLU A 209 4.02 -15.67 3.25
N ASP A 210 4.00 -15.90 1.93
CA ASP A 210 5.11 -16.41 1.13
C ASP A 210 6.02 -15.31 0.55
N ALA A 211 5.64 -14.04 0.69
CA ALA A 211 6.43 -12.90 0.24
C ALA A 211 7.51 -12.48 1.25
N GLU A 212 8.70 -12.12 0.76
CA GLU A 212 9.81 -11.60 1.58
C GLU A 212 9.62 -10.10 1.83
N ILE A 213 9.70 -9.68 3.10
CA ILE A 213 9.62 -8.27 3.51
C ILE A 213 11.03 -7.68 3.58
N GLY A 214 11.23 -6.45 3.10
CA GLY A 214 12.52 -5.76 3.18
C GLY A 214 12.51 -4.33 2.66
N ASP A 215 13.65 -3.66 2.77
CA ASP A 215 13.89 -2.36 2.13
C ASP A 215 14.20 -2.55 0.64
N TYR A 216 14.04 -1.48 -0.16
CA TYR A 216 14.51 -1.46 -1.56
C TYR A 216 16.02 -1.83 -1.70
N GLY A 217 16.81 -1.68 -0.64
CA GLY A 217 18.23 -2.07 -0.62
C GLY A 217 18.49 -3.59 -0.58
N ASP A 218 17.51 -4.40 -0.19
CA ASP A 218 17.70 -5.84 0.04
C ASP A 218 17.54 -6.69 -1.23
N PHE A 219 16.93 -6.12 -2.29
CA PHE A 219 16.52 -6.85 -3.50
C PHE A 219 17.31 -6.45 -4.77
N GLU A 220 17.47 -7.38 -5.71
CA GLU A 220 18.27 -7.15 -6.93
C GLU A 220 17.47 -6.49 -8.06
N TYR A 221 17.59 -5.17 -8.18
CA TYR A 221 16.98 -4.38 -9.26
C TYR A 221 17.96 -4.15 -10.42
N LYS A 222 17.51 -4.44 -11.65
CA LYS A 222 18.26 -4.13 -12.88
C LYS A 222 17.79 -2.83 -13.50
N ILE A 223 18.72 -2.07 -14.07
CA ILE A 223 18.49 -0.76 -14.68
C ILE A 223 19.01 -0.71 -16.13
N ASP A 224 18.76 0.41 -16.81
CA ASP A 224 19.05 0.60 -18.24
C ASP A 224 20.54 0.34 -18.58
N SER A 225 21.47 0.67 -17.68
CA SER A 225 22.91 0.43 -17.87
C SER A 225 23.30 -1.05 -17.92
N ASP A 226 22.60 -1.93 -17.20
CA ASP A 226 22.90 -3.37 -17.15
C ASP A 226 22.63 -4.06 -18.50
N TYR A 227 21.70 -3.50 -19.26
CA TYR A 227 21.35 -3.93 -20.61
C TYR A 227 22.10 -3.15 -21.71
N GLY A 228 23.06 -2.29 -21.33
CA GLY A 228 23.87 -1.49 -22.25
C GLY A 228 23.11 -0.40 -22.99
N ILE A 229 22.02 0.10 -22.40
CA ILE A 229 21.30 1.28 -22.89
C ILE A 229 22.09 2.54 -22.50
N SER A 230 22.16 3.53 -23.39
CA SER A 230 22.90 4.77 -23.13
C SER A 230 22.10 5.76 -22.30
N ASP A 231 22.79 6.62 -21.57
CA ASP A 231 22.21 7.69 -20.74
C ASP A 231 21.23 8.57 -21.55
N GLU A 232 21.51 8.85 -22.83
CA GLU A 232 20.61 9.60 -23.72
C GLU A 232 19.25 8.89 -23.91
N VAL A 233 19.27 7.56 -24.02
CA VAL A 233 18.04 6.75 -24.18
C VAL A 233 17.36 6.56 -22.82
N SER A 234 18.11 6.35 -21.75
CA SER A 234 17.57 6.20 -20.40
C SER A 234 16.86 7.47 -19.93
N ASN A 235 17.44 8.66 -20.16
CA ASN A 235 16.77 9.94 -19.88
C ASN A 235 15.46 10.09 -20.67
N LYS A 236 15.42 9.73 -21.96
CA LYS A 236 14.18 9.73 -22.75
C LYS A 236 13.12 8.77 -22.19
N LEU A 237 13.52 7.60 -21.70
CA LEU A 237 12.60 6.66 -21.08
C LEU A 237 12.08 7.21 -19.74
N MET A 238 12.93 7.84 -18.93
CA MET A 238 12.57 8.52 -17.69
C MET A 238 11.56 9.68 -17.93
N GLU A 239 11.71 10.45 -19.02
CA GLU A 239 10.75 11.48 -19.43
C GLU A 239 9.32 10.93 -19.68
N LEU A 240 9.17 9.62 -20.01
CA LEU A 240 7.86 8.99 -20.19
C LEU A 240 7.10 8.83 -18.87
N HIS A 241 7.79 8.49 -17.77
CA HIS A 241 7.16 8.39 -16.44
C HIS A 241 6.61 9.74 -15.96
N ASN A 242 7.14 10.86 -16.48
CA ASN A 242 6.68 12.22 -16.18
C ASN A 242 5.60 12.74 -17.15
N SER A 243 5.28 12.01 -18.23
CA SER A 243 4.44 12.51 -19.33
C SER A 243 3.37 11.54 -19.83
N ASN A 244 3.35 10.31 -19.34
CA ASN A 244 2.34 9.29 -19.65
C ASN A 244 1.88 8.58 -18.37
N ASN A 245 0.63 8.78 -17.96
CA ASN A 245 0.04 8.24 -16.73
C ASN A 245 0.13 6.70 -16.64
N PHE A 246 0.08 5.97 -17.76
CA PHE A 246 0.25 4.52 -17.76
C PHE A 246 1.70 4.12 -17.45
N ILE A 247 2.68 4.82 -18.04
CA ILE A 247 4.11 4.54 -17.79
C ILE A 247 4.57 5.08 -16.44
N ASN A 248 3.95 6.15 -15.92
CA ASN A 248 4.17 6.66 -14.57
C ASN A 248 4.02 5.59 -13.48
N ASN A 249 3.06 4.67 -13.64
CA ASN A 249 2.81 3.55 -12.74
C ASN A 249 3.73 2.33 -12.98
N CYS A 250 4.53 2.32 -14.06
CA CYS A 250 5.54 1.29 -14.29
C CYS A 250 6.84 1.58 -13.50
N PRO A 251 7.59 0.55 -13.08
CA PRO A 251 8.86 0.76 -12.40
C PRO A 251 9.93 1.36 -13.33
N PHE A 252 10.85 2.15 -12.76
CA PHE A 252 12.03 2.65 -13.47
C PHE A 252 13.07 1.55 -13.74
N TRP A 253 13.11 0.54 -12.88
CA TRP A 253 13.92 -0.68 -12.98
C TRP A 253 13.18 -1.80 -13.77
N TYR A 254 13.88 -2.87 -14.16
CA TYR A 254 13.31 -3.95 -14.98
C TYR A 254 12.69 -5.08 -14.15
N GLY A 255 11.40 -5.34 -14.39
CA GLY A 255 10.54 -6.27 -13.67
C GLY A 255 9.16 -5.66 -13.48
N TYR A 256 8.48 -5.89 -12.34
CA TYR A 256 7.10 -5.43 -12.13
C TYR A 256 6.74 -5.03 -10.69
N ARG A 257 5.81 -4.08 -10.53
CA ARG A 257 5.11 -3.79 -9.27
C ARG A 257 3.63 -4.18 -9.35
N GLU A 258 3.04 -4.55 -8.21
CA GLU A 258 1.58 -4.76 -8.08
C GLU A 258 0.93 -3.45 -7.60
N VAL A 259 -0.20 -3.05 -8.20
CA VAL A 259 -0.94 -1.81 -7.84
C VAL A 259 -2.43 -2.12 -7.72
N ILE A 260 -3.08 -1.61 -6.68
CA ILE A 260 -4.54 -1.68 -6.52
C ILE A 260 -5.18 -0.41 -7.11
N GLU A 261 -6.17 -0.57 -7.98
CA GLU A 261 -7.01 0.52 -8.50
C GLU A 261 -8.49 0.12 -8.39
N GLY A 262 -9.31 0.93 -7.72
CA GLY A 262 -10.75 0.66 -7.58
C GLY A 262 -11.06 -0.71 -6.93
N GLY A 263 -10.17 -1.20 -6.07
CA GLY A 263 -10.24 -2.52 -5.44
C GLY A 263 -9.79 -3.71 -6.30
N SER A 264 -9.32 -3.49 -7.53
CA SER A 264 -8.74 -4.54 -8.39
C SER A 264 -7.21 -4.40 -8.44
N ARG A 265 -6.50 -5.53 -8.33
CA ARG A 265 -5.03 -5.57 -8.41
C ARG A 265 -4.57 -5.73 -9.87
N TYR A 266 -3.53 -5.00 -10.25
CA TYR A 266 -2.92 -5.01 -11.58
C TYR A 266 -1.40 -5.17 -11.47
N ILE A 267 -0.80 -5.73 -12.52
CA ILE A 267 0.66 -5.80 -12.69
C ILE A 267 1.10 -4.66 -13.61
N TYR A 268 2.00 -3.79 -13.14
CA TYR A 268 2.68 -2.78 -13.96
C TYR A 268 4.15 -3.16 -14.13
N ALA A 269 4.59 -3.34 -15.38
CA ALA A 269 5.89 -3.93 -15.68
C ALA A 269 6.71 -3.12 -16.69
N LYS A 270 8.04 -3.07 -16.48
CA LYS A 270 9.06 -2.61 -17.43
C LYS A 270 9.95 -3.81 -17.77
N GLU A 271 9.85 -4.29 -19.00
CA GLU A 271 10.49 -5.53 -19.48
C GLU A 271 11.42 -5.23 -20.67
N ILE A 272 12.32 -6.16 -21.01
CA ILE A 272 13.25 -5.99 -22.14
C ILE A 272 13.26 -7.22 -23.07
N ASP A 273 13.11 -6.97 -24.37
CA ASP A 273 13.47 -7.95 -25.40
C ASP A 273 14.82 -7.56 -25.98
N GLU A 274 15.86 -8.20 -25.42
CA GLU A 274 17.24 -8.05 -25.87
C GLU A 274 17.50 -8.44 -27.33
N LYS A 275 16.63 -9.25 -27.96
CA LYS A 275 16.81 -9.74 -29.34
C LYS A 275 16.22 -8.74 -30.33
N ALA A 276 15.02 -8.24 -30.05
CA ALA A 276 14.42 -7.15 -30.82
C ALA A 276 15.06 -5.77 -30.51
N LYS A 277 15.75 -5.64 -29.37
CA LYS A 277 16.31 -4.40 -28.82
C LYS A 277 15.23 -3.35 -28.55
N LYS A 278 14.23 -3.78 -27.77
CA LYS A 278 13.14 -2.94 -27.25
C LYS A 278 12.98 -3.06 -25.73
N VAL A 279 12.55 -1.97 -25.11
CA VAL A 279 11.89 -1.93 -23.80
C VAL A 279 10.38 -2.06 -24.02
N LEU A 280 9.70 -2.82 -23.18
CA LEU A 280 8.26 -2.97 -23.15
C LEU A 280 7.75 -2.47 -21.80
N PHE A 281 6.82 -1.51 -21.83
CA PHE A 281 5.96 -1.21 -20.67
C PHE A 281 4.64 -1.96 -20.84
N SER A 282 4.09 -2.54 -19.78
CA SER A 282 2.75 -3.17 -19.83
C SER A 282 1.96 -3.07 -18.53
N LYS A 283 0.64 -3.01 -18.65
CA LYS A 283 -0.34 -3.20 -17.58
C LYS A 283 -1.09 -4.52 -17.84
N ARG A 284 -1.11 -5.43 -16.88
CA ARG A 284 -1.75 -6.76 -16.98
C ARG A 284 -2.73 -7.00 -15.83
N GLU A 285 -3.73 -7.84 -16.06
CA GLU A 285 -4.64 -8.31 -15.01
C GLU A 285 -3.90 -9.23 -14.02
N TYR A 286 -4.01 -8.98 -12.71
CA TYR A 286 -3.30 -9.79 -11.72
C TYR A 286 -3.77 -11.25 -11.73
N GLY A 287 -2.82 -12.18 -11.81
CA GLY A 287 -3.09 -13.62 -11.91
C GLY A 287 -3.54 -14.10 -13.29
N ASN A 288 -3.49 -13.25 -14.31
CA ASN A 288 -3.90 -13.57 -15.68
C ASN A 288 -3.00 -12.88 -16.72
N ASP A 289 -1.73 -13.27 -16.76
CA ASP A 289 -0.67 -12.62 -17.58
C ASP A 289 -0.96 -12.56 -19.10
N ASP A 290 -1.81 -13.45 -19.61
CA ASP A 290 -2.29 -13.44 -21.00
C ASP A 290 -3.18 -12.20 -21.32
N VAL A 291 -3.73 -11.52 -20.30
CA VAL A 291 -4.56 -10.31 -20.44
C VAL A 291 -3.73 -9.05 -20.23
N ILE A 292 -3.16 -8.58 -21.34
CA ILE A 292 -2.57 -7.24 -21.46
C ILE A 292 -3.70 -6.22 -21.64
N ILE A 293 -3.76 -5.24 -20.74
CA ILE A 293 -4.73 -4.14 -20.73
C ILE A 293 -4.20 -2.95 -21.53
N GLU A 294 -2.94 -2.58 -21.30
CA GLU A 294 -2.22 -1.53 -22.01
C GLU A 294 -0.75 -1.90 -22.17
N SER A 295 -0.10 -1.45 -23.25
CA SER A 295 1.32 -1.73 -23.51
C SER A 295 1.94 -0.72 -24.46
N ALA A 296 3.21 -0.39 -24.26
CA ALA A 296 3.99 0.47 -25.15
C ALA A 296 5.42 -0.03 -25.34
N GLU A 297 5.93 -0.01 -26.58
CA GLU A 297 7.27 -0.52 -26.93
C GLU A 297 8.19 0.62 -27.39
N TYR A 298 9.44 0.62 -26.90
CA TYR A 298 10.43 1.67 -27.18
C TYR A 298 11.79 1.09 -27.57
N SER A 299 12.48 1.73 -28.52
CA SER A 299 13.78 1.29 -29.03
C SER A 299 14.91 1.53 -28.01
N THR A 300 15.63 0.47 -27.60
CA THR A 300 16.79 0.57 -26.68
C THR A 300 17.98 1.32 -27.27
N LYS A 301 17.89 1.76 -28.54
CA LYS A 301 18.95 2.48 -29.26
C LYS A 301 18.64 3.96 -29.45
N THR A 302 17.39 4.40 -29.21
CA THR A 302 16.95 5.75 -29.56
C THR A 302 15.93 6.37 -28.60
N GLY A 303 15.28 5.58 -27.72
CA GLY A 303 14.20 6.03 -26.84
C GLY A 303 12.87 6.31 -27.57
N GLU A 304 12.81 6.06 -28.88
CA GLU A 304 11.64 6.34 -29.71
C GLU A 304 10.65 5.17 -29.69
N PRO A 305 9.32 5.42 -29.75
CA PRO A 305 8.31 4.38 -29.76
C PRO A 305 8.34 3.54 -31.04
N ILE A 306 8.12 2.24 -30.88
CA ILE A 306 8.02 1.24 -31.95
C ILE A 306 6.54 1.08 -32.38
N LYS A 307 6.31 0.71 -33.64
CA LYS A 307 5.00 0.51 -34.27
C LYS A 307 4.98 -0.76 -35.13
#